data_AF-A0A7K0ZRB7-F1
#
_entry.id   AF-A0A7K0ZRB7-F1
#
_cell.length_a   1.000
_cell.length_b   1.000
_cell.length_c   1.000
_cell.angle_alpha   90.00
_cell.angle_beta   90.00
_cell.angle_gamma   90.00
#
_symmetry.space_group_name_H-M   'P 1'
#
loop_
_entity.id
_entity.type
_entity.pdbx_description
1 polymer ?
#
loop_
_entity_poly.entity_id
_entity_poly.type
_entity_poly.pdbx_seq_one_letter_code
_entity_poly.pdbx_strand_id
1 'polypeptide(L)' 'MTHTILSSPTREVVIGFDRPFVMIGERINPTGRKMLAEEMKNGDFSRVEADAL' A
#
# COMPACT_ATOMS: atom_id res chain seq x y z
N MET A 1 -25.32 3.16 7.26
CA MET A 1 -24.16 2.25 7.22
C MET A 1 -22.91 3.06 7.56
N THR A 2 -21.95 2.47 8.27
CA THR A 2 -20.69 3.14 8.61
C THR A 2 -19.72 3.00 7.44
N HIS A 3 -18.99 4.08 7.12
CA HIS A 3 -17.95 4.08 6.09
C HIS A 3 -16.57 4.33 6.72
N THR A 4 -15.55 3.68 6.18
CA THR A 4 -14.15 4.01 6.43
C THR A 4 -13.63 4.79 5.23
N ILE A 5 -13.12 6.00 5.47
CA ILE A 5 -12.60 6.87 4.42
C ILE A 5 -11.07 6.91 4.55
N LEU A 6 -10.38 6.53 3.49
CA LEU A 6 -8.93 6.63 3.35
C LEU A 6 -8.61 7.75 2.35
N SER A 7 -7.69 8.64 2.69
CA SER A 7 -7.33 9.78 1.85
C SER A 7 -5.83 9.93 1.66
N SER A 8 -5.45 10.47 0.51
CA SER A 8 -4.10 10.92 0.14
C SER A 8 -4.19 12.35 -0.40
N PRO A 9 -3.06 13.02 -0.69
CA PRO A 9 -3.07 14.37 -1.25
C PRO A 9 -3.86 14.53 -2.56
N THR A 10 -4.04 13.45 -3.32
CA THR A 10 -4.66 13.48 -4.66
C THR A 10 -5.88 12.60 -4.81
N ARG A 11 -6.23 11.77 -3.81
CA ARG A 11 -7.32 10.78 -3.94
C ARG A 11 -7.98 10.43 -2.61
N GLU A 12 -9.27 10.12 -2.68
CA GLU A 12 -10.03 9.49 -1.60
C GLU A 12 -10.54 8.11 -2.03
N VAL A 13 -10.54 7.16 -1.10
CA VAL A 13 -11.08 5.80 -1.25
C VAL A 13 -12.00 5.50 -0.07
N VAL A 14 -13.23 5.09 -0.35
CA VAL A 14 -14.25 4.81 0.67
C VAL A 14 -14.55 3.32 0.72
N ILE A 15 -14.41 2.71 1.89
CA ILE A 15 -14.72 1.30 2.18
C ILE A 15 -16.07 1.24 2.92
N GLY A 16 -17.01 0.46 2.39
CA GLY A 16 -18.35 0.28 2.96
C GLY A 16 -19.13 -0.80 2.20
N PHE A 17 -20.21 -1.29 2.81
CA PHE A 17 -21.05 -2.37 2.25
C PHE A 17 -21.78 -1.97 0.96
N ASP A 18 -22.01 -0.67 0.76
CA ASP A 18 -22.67 -0.05 -0.38
C ASP A 18 -21.67 0.63 -1.34
N ARG A 19 -20.37 0.35 -1.17
CA ARG A 19 -19.28 0.90 -2.00
C ARG A 19 -18.66 -0.18 -2.88
N PRO A 20 -17.97 0.20 -3.97
CA PRO A 20 -17.18 -0.74 -4.75
C PRO A 20 -16.16 -1.48 -3.88
N PHE A 21 -15.81 -2.70 -4.28
CA PHE A 21 -14.75 -3.47 -3.64
C PHE A 21 -13.41 -2.72 -3.74
N VAL A 22 -12.67 -2.68 -2.64
CA VAL A 22 -11.37 -1.99 -2.55
C VAL A 22 -10.26 -3.04 -2.45
N MET A 23 -9.34 -3.02 -3.41
CA MET A 23 -8.11 -3.80 -3.37
C MET A 23 -7.09 -3.09 -2.49
N ILE A 24 -6.49 -3.82 -1.54
CA ILE A 24 -5.36 -3.35 -0.72
C ILE A 24 -4.11 -4.09 -1.21
N GLY A 25 -3.13 -3.34 -1.70
CA GLY A 25 -1.88 -3.92 -2.21
C GLY A 25 -1.01 -4.51 -1.09
N GLU A 26 -0.48 -5.72 -1.30
CA GLU A 26 0.38 -6.43 -0.33
C GLU A 26 1.88 -6.45 -0.71
N ARG A 27 2.23 -5.92 -1.90
CA ARG A 27 3.57 -6.09 -2.47
C ARG A 27 4.67 -5.47 -1.61
N ILE A 28 4.41 -4.30 -1.02
CA ILE A 28 5.35 -3.59 -0.14
C ILE A 28 5.32 -4.26 1.24
N ASN A 29 5.88 -5.47 1.31
CA ASN A 29 6.00 -6.26 2.52
C ASN A 29 7.38 -6.95 2.50
N PRO A 30 8.31 -6.57 3.39
CA PRO A 30 9.65 -7.17 3.41
C PRO A 30 9.64 -8.63 3.89
N THR A 31 8.54 -9.09 4.51
CA THR A 31 8.41 -10.48 5.00
C THR A 31 8.45 -11.44 3.81
N GLY A 32 9.40 -12.37 3.82
CA GLY A 32 9.62 -13.30 2.70
C GLY A 32 10.30 -12.69 1.47
N ARG A 33 10.58 -11.38 1.46
CA ARG A 33 11.28 -10.68 0.37
C ARG A 33 12.67 -10.21 0.83
N LYS A 34 13.63 -11.15 0.87
CA LYS A 34 15.00 -10.90 1.36
C LYS A 34 15.65 -9.64 0.79
N MET A 35 15.55 -9.45 -0.53
CA MET A 35 16.13 -8.29 -1.22
C MET A 35 15.48 -6.97 -0.80
N LEU A 36 14.14 -6.93 -0.74
CA LEU A 36 13.41 -5.74 -0.27
C LEU A 36 13.78 -5.41 1.18
N ALA A 37 13.89 -6.43 2.03
CA ALA A 37 14.27 -6.25 3.43
C ALA A 37 15.70 -5.70 3.58
N GLU A 38 16.65 -6.19 2.77
CA GLU A 38 18.05 -5.71 2.76
C GLU A 38 18.16 -4.27 2.24
N GLU A 39 17.50 -3.95 1.12
CA GLU A 39 17.47 -2.60 0.54
C GLU A 39 16.89 -1.59 1.54
N MET A 40 15.72 -1.89 2.13
CA MET A 40 15.09 -1.02 3.13
C MET A 40 15.97 -0.84 4.38
N LYS A 41 16.66 -1.90 4.83
CA LYS A 41 17.60 -1.81 5.95
C LYS A 41 18.79 -0.89 5.64
N ASN A 42 19.20 -0.83 4.38
CA ASN A 42 20.26 0.06 3.89
C ASN A 42 19.74 1.47 3.52
N GLY A 43 18.45 1.73 3.71
CA GLY A 43 17.83 3.01 3.36
C GLY A 43 17.54 3.20 1.86
N ASP A 44 17.64 2.14 1.06
CA ASP A 44 17.24 2.16 -0.35
C ASP A 44 15.75 1.84 -0.48
N PHE A 45 14.98 2.83 -0.93
CA PHE A 45 13.53 2.74 -1.12
C PHE A 45 13.11 2.71 -2.60
N SER A 46 14.06 2.62 -3.53
CA SER A 46 13.76 2.62 -4.97
C SER A 46 12.78 1.49 -5.37
N ARG A 47 12.92 0.31 -4.76
CA ARG A 47 11.99 -0.81 -4.97
C ARG A 47 10.61 -0.56 -4.36
N VAL A 48 10.54 0.10 -3.22
CA VAL A 48 9.27 0.46 -2.58
C VAL A 48 8.46 1.39 -3.49
N GLU A 49 9.12 2.40 -4.06
CA GLU A 49 8.51 3.32 -5.02
C GLU A 49 8.04 2.58 -6.28
N ALA A 50 8.87 1.69 -6.84
CA ALA A 50 8.50 0.91 -8.02
C ALA A 50 7.32 -0.04 -7.78
N ASP A 51 7.17 -0.61 -6.58
CA ASP A 51 6.04 -1.46 -6.21
C ASP A 51 4.76 -0.65 -5.86
N ALA A 52 4.85 0.67 -5.74
CA ALA A 52 3.73 1.57 -5.43
C ALA A 52 3.03 2.19 -6.67
N LEU A 53 3.62 2.03 -7.85
CA LEU A 53 3.13 2.54 -9.15
C LEU A 53 2.32 1.47 -9.91
#